data_AF-A0A352DXV8-F1
#
_entry.id   AF-A0A352DXV8-F1
#
_cell.length_a   1.000
_cell.length_b   1.000
_cell.length_c   1.000
_cell.angle_alpha   90.00
_cell.angle_beta   90.00
_cell.angle_gamma   90.00
#
_symmetry.space_group_name_H-M   'P 1'
#
loop_
_entity.id
_entity.type
_entity.pdbx_description
1 polymer ?
#
loop_
_entity_poly.entity_id
_entity_poly.type
_entity_poly.pdbx_seq_one_letter_code
_entity_poly.pdbx_strand_id
1 'polypeptide(L)'
;AEASCWVLKLRDRHSGTGVFMDEQAMREHWHDPAAVLQERIVPDAFPVLTVHGHRGDAVADLAVHVSYRYDVATRSMRTAEVAGYFSRFSLTSGIVNLCAGGGIVPVLSERPAEKS
;
A
#
# COMPACT_ATOMS: atom_id res chain seq x y z
N ALA A 1 -18.76 5.70 15.62
CA ALA A 1 -19.38 5.11 14.41
C ALA A 1 -18.63 5.51 13.12
N GLU A 2 -18.10 6.74 13.00
CA GLU A 2 -17.31 7.14 11.82
C GLU A 2 -15.84 6.73 11.87
N ALA A 3 -15.22 6.58 13.04
CA ALA A 3 -13.78 6.35 13.16
C ALA A 3 -13.29 5.09 12.43
N SER A 4 -14.12 4.04 12.36
CA SER A 4 -13.78 2.81 11.63
C SER A 4 -13.65 3.00 10.11
N CYS A 5 -14.21 4.09 9.57
CA CYS A 5 -14.12 4.43 8.15
C CYS A 5 -12.85 5.22 7.80
N TRP A 6 -11.99 5.48 8.77
CA TRP A 6 -10.83 6.34 8.61
C TRP A 6 -9.55 5.67 9.10
N VAL A 7 -8.43 6.16 8.58
CA VAL A 7 -7.07 5.87 9.04
C VAL A 7 -6.36 7.20 9.21
N LEU A 8 -5.74 7.42 10.37
CA LEU A 8 -4.88 8.59 10.59
C LEU A 8 -3.43 8.23 10.27
N LYS A 9 -2.76 9.09 9.51
CA LYS A 9 -1.36 8.92 9.10
C LYS A 9 -0.54 10.17 9.41
N LEU A 10 0.69 10.01 9.85
CA LEU A 10 1.66 11.11 10.00
C LEU A 10 2.53 11.23 8.74
N ARG A 11 2.61 12.43 8.14
CA ARG A 11 3.28 12.67 6.84
C ARG A 11 4.78 12.38 6.84
N ASP A 12 5.44 12.57 7.97
CA ASP A 12 6.90 12.43 8.15
C ASP A 12 7.30 11.03 8.64
N ARG A 13 6.36 10.09 8.68
CA ARG A 13 6.59 8.72 9.14
C ARG A 13 6.48 7.72 7.98
N HIS A 14 7.29 6.67 8.07
CA HIS A 14 7.45 5.66 7.02
C HIS A 14 7.46 4.26 7.62
N SER A 15 7.48 3.25 6.76
CA SER A 15 7.62 1.84 7.17
C SER A 15 6.54 1.33 8.14
N GLY A 16 5.33 1.92 8.08
CA GLY A 16 4.19 1.54 8.92
C GLY A 16 4.15 2.27 10.27
N THR A 17 5.17 3.06 10.59
CA THR A 17 5.13 3.96 11.75
C THR A 17 4.17 5.12 11.50
N GLY A 18 3.48 5.57 12.55
CA GLY A 18 2.54 6.69 12.46
C GLY A 18 1.28 6.40 11.65
N VAL A 19 0.86 5.13 11.56
CA VAL A 19 -0.42 4.71 10.98
C VAL A 19 -1.32 4.21 12.10
N PHE A 20 -2.48 4.82 12.26
CA PHE A 20 -3.41 4.53 13.35
C PHE A 20 -4.78 4.19 12.76
N MET A 21 -5.29 3.02 13.15
CA MET A 21 -6.54 2.45 12.61
C MET A 21 -7.62 2.26 13.68
N ASP A 22 -7.24 2.40 14.96
CA ASP A 22 -8.14 2.38 16.09
C ASP A 22 -8.46 3.81 16.56
N GLU A 23 -9.69 4.02 17.01
CA GLU A 23 -10.17 5.36 17.38
C GLU A 23 -9.36 5.99 18.52
N GLN A 24 -8.89 5.18 19.46
CA GLN A 24 -8.15 5.68 20.62
C GLN A 24 -6.79 6.24 20.20
N ALA A 25 -5.98 5.48 19.46
CA ALA A 25 -4.69 5.94 18.98
C ALA A 25 -4.83 7.12 18.00
N MET A 26 -5.89 7.14 17.18
CA MET A 26 -6.18 8.30 16.34
C MET A 26 -6.43 9.57 17.17
N ARG A 27 -7.15 9.49 18.29
CA ARG A 27 -7.41 10.64 19.17
C ARG A 27 -6.15 11.19 19.81
N GLU A 28 -5.20 10.33 20.16
CA GLU A 28 -3.90 10.73 20.73
C GLU A 28 -3.08 11.58 19.75
N HIS A 29 -3.28 11.40 18.45
CA HIS A 29 -2.55 12.09 17.38
C HIS A 29 -3.41 13.05 16.55
N TRP A 30 -4.65 13.32 16.97
CA TRP A 30 -5.62 14.09 16.19
C TRP A 30 -5.19 15.53 15.90
N HIS A 31 -4.51 16.16 16.86
CA HIS A 31 -4.06 17.55 16.77
C HIS A 31 -2.62 17.69 16.27
N ASP A 32 -1.98 16.59 15.86
CA ASP A 32 -0.63 16.64 15.29
C ASP A 32 -0.68 17.39 13.93
N PRO A 33 0.14 18.44 13.73
CA PRO A 33 0.16 19.19 12.46
C PRO A 33 0.58 18.35 11.25
N ALA A 34 1.25 17.21 11.45
CA ALA A 34 1.59 16.25 10.42
C ALA A 34 0.48 15.22 10.13
N ALA A 35 -0.62 15.24 10.89
CA ALA A 35 -1.71 14.28 10.72
C ALA A 35 -2.48 14.50 9.40
N VAL A 36 -2.84 13.37 8.77
CA VAL A 36 -3.71 13.30 7.60
C VAL A 36 -4.73 12.20 7.85
N LEU A 37 -5.99 12.54 7.62
CA LEU A 37 -7.08 11.57 7.63
C LEU A 37 -7.28 11.01 6.23
N GLN A 38 -7.29 9.69 6.11
CA GLN A 38 -7.54 8.99 4.86
C GLN A 38 -8.72 8.04 5.05
N GLU A 39 -9.60 7.98 4.05
CA GLU A 39 -10.65 6.97 4.01
C GLU A 39 -10.04 5.57 4.08
N ARG A 40 -10.65 4.71 4.91
CA ARG A 40 -10.24 3.34 5.08
C ARG A 40 -10.75 2.52 3.90
N ILE A 41 -9.81 1.99 3.14
CA ILE A 41 -10.09 0.98 2.12
C ILE A 41 -10.36 -0.35 2.83
N VAL A 42 -11.44 -1.03 2.45
CA VAL A 42 -11.74 -2.40 2.87
C VAL A 42 -11.37 -3.33 1.70
N PRO A 43 -10.13 -3.87 1.67
CA PRO A 43 -9.69 -4.73 0.59
C PRO A 43 -10.26 -6.14 0.73
N ASP A 44 -10.42 -6.83 -0.39
CA ASP A 44 -10.73 -8.26 -0.42
C ASP A 44 -9.56 -9.05 0.16
N ALA A 45 -9.88 -9.97 1.08
CA ALA A 45 -8.90 -10.87 1.67
C ALA A 45 -8.68 -12.10 0.78
N PHE A 46 -7.46 -12.64 0.79
CA PHE A 46 -7.11 -13.84 0.05
C PHE A 46 -6.20 -14.75 0.88
N PRO A 47 -6.28 -16.08 0.68
CA PRO A 47 -5.48 -17.01 1.46
C PRO A 47 -4.00 -16.93 1.07
N VAL A 48 -3.13 -16.89 2.07
CA VAL A 48 -1.67 -16.93 1.92
C VAL A 48 -1.09 -18.08 2.73
N LEU A 49 -0.10 -18.77 2.13
CA LEU A 49 0.84 -19.64 2.82
C LEU A 49 2.25 -19.13 2.54
N THR A 50 2.94 -18.71 3.58
CA THR A 50 4.31 -18.17 3.46
C THR A 50 5.34 -19.29 3.41
N VAL A 51 6.53 -18.99 2.87
CA VAL A 51 7.69 -19.91 2.89
C VAL A 51 8.14 -20.29 4.31
N HIS A 52 7.79 -19.48 5.30
CA HIS A 52 8.05 -19.74 6.73
C HIS A 52 6.92 -20.52 7.43
N GLY A 53 5.89 -20.95 6.69
CA GLY A 53 4.80 -21.76 7.22
C GLY A 53 3.64 -20.99 7.86
N HIS A 54 3.69 -19.65 7.90
CA HIS A 54 2.53 -18.84 8.31
C HIS A 54 1.39 -18.97 7.31
N ARG A 55 0.16 -19.12 7.81
CA ARG A 55 -1.05 -19.29 7.01
C ARG A 55 -2.17 -18.40 7.56
N GLY A 56 -2.96 -17.85 6.65
CA GLY A 56 -4.18 -17.12 6.99
C GLY A 56 -4.71 -16.35 5.79
N ASP A 57 -5.82 -15.65 6.01
CA ASP A 57 -6.31 -14.67 5.03
C ASP A 57 -5.54 -13.37 5.20
N ALA A 58 -5.06 -12.82 4.08
CA ALA A 58 -4.27 -11.62 4.04
C ALA A 58 -4.93 -10.58 3.16
N VAL A 59 -4.59 -9.32 3.43
CA VAL A 59 -4.90 -8.19 2.56
C VAL A 59 -3.60 -7.65 1.97
N ALA A 60 -3.65 -7.15 0.74
CA ALA A 60 -2.45 -6.67 0.05
C ALA A 60 -2.62 -5.28 -0.54
N ASP A 61 -1.49 -4.59 -0.69
CA ASP A 61 -1.38 -3.44 -1.58
C ASP A 61 -0.61 -3.80 -2.85
N LEU A 62 -0.71 -2.92 -3.85
CA LEU A 62 0.03 -3.02 -5.10
C LEU A 62 0.69 -1.67 -5.38
N ALA A 63 2.01 -1.67 -5.42
CA ALA A 63 2.80 -0.55 -5.91
C ALA A 63 3.21 -0.82 -7.36
N VAL A 64 3.03 0.18 -8.22
CA VAL A 64 3.48 0.17 -9.61
C VAL A 64 4.70 1.07 -9.72
N HIS A 65 5.80 0.53 -10.24
CA HIS A 65 7.00 1.31 -10.54
C HIS A 65 6.93 1.81 -11.98
N VAL A 66 6.96 3.13 -12.15
CA VAL A 66 6.93 3.79 -13.46
C VAL A 66 8.26 4.48 -13.71
N SER A 67 8.89 4.15 -14.84
CA SER A 67 10.09 4.82 -15.32
C SER A 67 9.70 5.81 -16.42
N TYR A 68 10.15 7.06 -16.30
CA TYR A 68 9.82 8.11 -17.27
C TYR A 68 11.06 8.89 -17.69
N ARG A 69 11.01 9.42 -18.92
CA ARG A 69 12.01 10.35 -19.45
C ARG A 69 11.35 11.69 -19.71
N TYR A 70 11.89 12.76 -19.14
CA TYR A 70 11.40 14.12 -19.30
C TYR A 70 12.43 15.00 -20.01
N ASP A 71 11.99 15.77 -20.98
CA ASP A 71 12.79 16.80 -21.63
C ASP A 71 12.55 18.14 -20.95
N VAL A 72 13.58 18.65 -20.27
CA VAL A 72 13.53 19.90 -19.52
C VAL A 72 13.45 21.12 -20.45
N ALA A 73 14.13 21.08 -21.60
CA ALA A 73 14.19 22.21 -22.52
C ALA A 73 12.82 22.47 -23.15
N THR A 74 12.14 21.41 -23.58
CA THR A 74 10.80 21.50 -24.17
C THR A 74 9.67 21.32 -23.15
N ARG A 75 10.01 21.10 -21.88
CA ARG A 75 9.07 20.82 -20.78
C ARG A 75 8.08 19.71 -21.11
N SER A 76 8.53 18.64 -21.76
CA SER A 76 7.65 17.57 -22.22
C SER A 76 8.13 16.18 -21.81
N MET A 77 7.17 15.34 -21.43
CA MET A 77 7.40 13.92 -21.18
C MET A 77 7.63 13.20 -22.51
N ARG A 78 8.72 12.43 -22.59
CA ARG A 78 9.12 11.69 -23.80
C ARG A 78 8.66 10.24 -23.74
N THR A 79 8.83 9.59 -22.60
CA THR A 79 8.37 8.23 -22.33
C THR A 79 7.88 8.12 -20.90
N ALA A 80 6.95 7.21 -20.66
CA ALA A 80 6.52 6.79 -19.32
C ALA A 80 6.03 5.34 -19.44
N GLU A 81 6.75 4.42 -18.81
CA GLU A 81 6.54 2.99 -18.95
C GLU A 81 6.51 2.33 -17.57
N VAL A 82 5.65 1.32 -17.41
CA VAL A 82 5.64 0.49 -16.21
C VAL A 82 6.88 -0.40 -16.23
N ALA A 83 7.76 -0.19 -15.25
CA ALA A 83 9.01 -0.93 -15.10
C ALA A 83 8.86 -2.14 -14.15
N GLY A 84 7.79 -2.20 -13.35
CA GLY A 84 7.53 -3.34 -12.50
C GLY A 84 6.37 -3.14 -11.53
N TYR A 85 6.06 -4.23 -10.83
CA TYR A 85 5.03 -4.28 -9.79
C TYR A 85 5.62 -4.82 -8.51
N PHE A 86 5.13 -4.32 -7.39
CA PHE A 86 5.53 -4.80 -6.07
C PHE A 86 4.31 -4.86 -5.17
N SER A 87 3.95 -6.07 -4.73
CA SER A 87 2.81 -6.28 -3.83
C SER A 87 3.27 -6.77 -2.48
N ARG A 88 2.70 -6.17 -1.43
CA ARG A 88 2.95 -6.56 -0.05
C ARG A 88 1.65 -6.94 0.62
N PHE A 89 1.70 -7.88 1.56
CA PHE A 89 0.53 -8.34 2.29
C PHE A 89 0.70 -8.21 3.80
N SER A 90 -0.42 -8.18 4.50
CA SER A 90 -0.52 -8.32 5.97
C SER A 90 -1.55 -9.39 6.31
N LEU A 91 -1.22 -10.29 7.24
CA LEU A 91 -2.13 -11.31 7.78
C LEU A 91 -3.07 -10.80 8.86
N THR A 92 -2.73 -9.73 9.59
CA THR A 92 -3.41 -9.42 10.87
C THR A 92 -3.76 -7.94 11.06
N SER A 93 -2.88 -7.02 10.70
CA SER A 93 -3.01 -5.60 11.07
C SER A 93 -3.66 -4.73 10.00
N GLY A 94 -3.62 -5.17 8.74
CA GLY A 94 -3.93 -4.32 7.58
C GLY A 94 -2.79 -3.35 7.23
N ILE A 95 -1.69 -3.35 8.00
CA ILE A 95 -0.49 -2.55 7.73
C ILE A 95 0.50 -3.44 6.97
N VAL A 96 0.56 -3.25 5.67
CA VAL A 96 1.33 -4.08 4.72
C VAL A 96 2.84 -3.77 4.68
N ASN A 97 3.32 -2.84 5.50
CA ASN A 97 4.73 -2.48 5.53
C ASN A 97 5.60 -3.67 6.00
N LEU A 98 6.69 -3.96 5.28
CA LEU A 98 7.57 -5.09 5.59
C LEU A 98 8.17 -5.01 7.01
N CYS A 99 8.51 -3.81 7.47
CA CYS A 99 9.03 -3.60 8.82
C CYS A 99 7.99 -3.81 9.93
N ALA A 100 6.70 -3.85 9.59
CA ALA A 100 5.60 -4.12 10.49
C ALA A 100 5.14 -5.59 10.43
N GLY A 101 5.96 -6.49 9.87
CA GLY A 101 5.64 -7.89 9.70
C GLY A 101 4.86 -8.23 8.41
N GLY A 102 4.74 -7.27 7.49
CA GLY A 102 4.21 -7.53 6.15
C GLY A 102 5.13 -8.43 5.33
N GLY A 103 4.55 -9.22 4.42
CA GLY A 103 5.30 -10.05 3.47
C GLY A 103 5.12 -9.60 2.03
N ILE A 104 5.68 -10.36 1.07
CA ILE A 104 5.60 -10.07 -0.37
C ILE A 104 4.77 -11.14 -1.06
N VAL A 105 3.88 -10.74 -1.98
CA VAL A 105 3.18 -11.65 -2.89
C VAL A 105 3.65 -11.39 -4.33
N PRO A 106 3.98 -12.42 -5.12
CA PRO A 106 4.27 -12.26 -6.54
C PRO A 106 3.07 -11.67 -7.30
N VAL A 107 3.34 -10.73 -8.20
CA VAL A 107 2.32 -10.16 -9.09
C VAL A 107 2.45 -10.84 -10.45
N LEU A 108 1.36 -11.48 -10.89
CA LEU A 108 1.25 -12.04 -12.23
C LEU A 108 0.38 -11.10 -13.06
N SER A 109 0.93 -10.59 -14.16
CA SER A 109 0.18 -9.79 -15.13
C SER A 109 -0.04 -10.61 -16.39
N GLU A 110 -1.30 -10.75 -16.78
CA GLU A 110 -1.65 -11.32 -18.07
C GLU A 110 -1.45 -10.27 -19.17
N ARG A 111 -0.91 -10.70 -20.32
CA ARG A 111 -0.96 -9.85 -21.51
C ARG A 111 -2.34 -9.99 -22.14
N PRO A 112 -2.92 -8.91 -22.69
CA PRO A 112 -4.10 -9.04 -23.52
C PRO A 112 -3.84 -10.08 -24.61
N ALA A 113 -4.80 -10.97 -24.86
CA ALA A 113 -4.68 -11.92 -25.95
C ALA A 113 -4.38 -11.16 -27.25
N GLU A 114 -3.28 -11.51 -27.91
CA GLU A 114 -3.06 -11.08 -29.29
C GLU A 114 -4.24 -11.63 -30.09
N LYS A 115 -5.06 -10.74 -30.65
CA LYS A 115 -6.09 -11.14 -31.60
C LYS A 115 -5.36 -11.73 -32.80
N SER A 116 -5.31 -13.06 -32.86
CA SER A 116 -4.81 -13.81 -34.01
C SER A 116 -5.77 -13.75 -35.18
#